data_AF-A0A7R9DWJ5-F1
#
_entry.id   AF-A0A7R9DWJ5-F1
#
_cell.length_a   1.000
_cell.length_b   1.000
_cell.length_c   1.000
_cell.angle_alpha   90.00
_cell.angle_beta   90.00
_cell.angle_gamma   90.00
#
_symmetry.space_group_name_H-M   'P 1'
#
loop_
_entity.id
_entity.type
_entity.pdbx_description
1 polymer ?
#
loop_
_entity_poly.entity_id
_entity_poly.type
_entity_poly.pdbx_seq_one_letter_code
_entity_poly.pdbx_strand_id
1 'polypeptide(L)'
;MADINFAYGFADGNSLRARVINSDRYSDRRLPCLRSFTQLQQRLPETGSFEKKSFDAGRPIEVRNVDLEELVIRNAKNPVPWIGIIFNMPFCAQIIMDIGSTWIMFTLTTELPTYLKNILHFDTES
;
A
#
# COMPACT_ATOMS: atom_id res chain seq x y z
N MET A 1 -7.33 16.62 27.84
CA MET A 1 -7.11 18.03 27.47
C MET A 1 -7.15 18.95 28.69
N ALA A 2 -7.95 18.67 29.72
CA ALA A 2 -7.94 19.46 30.97
C ALA A 2 -6.59 19.43 31.72
N ASP A 3 -5.87 18.31 31.64
CA ASP A 3 -4.50 18.10 32.12
C ASP A 3 -3.48 19.06 31.48
N ILE A 4 -3.55 19.23 30.16
CA ILE A 4 -2.70 20.14 29.39
C ILE A 4 -2.94 21.59 29.83
N ASN A 5 -4.22 21.97 30.01
CA ASN A 5 -4.61 23.29 30.48
C ASN A 5 -4.10 23.55 31.91
N PHE A 6 -4.27 22.56 32.80
CA PHE A 6 -3.81 22.65 34.18
C PHE A 6 -2.30 22.85 34.26
N ALA A 7 -1.52 22.07 33.50
CA ALA A 7 -0.06 22.21 33.45
C ALA A 7 0.37 23.55 32.84
N TYR A 8 -0.38 24.09 31.88
CA TYR A 8 -0.11 25.40 31.28
C TYR A 8 -0.36 26.56 32.24
N GLY A 9 -1.46 26.50 32.99
CA GLY A 9 -1.76 27.47 34.04
C GLY A 9 -0.74 27.41 35.18
N PHE A 10 -0.33 26.21 35.60
CA PHE A 10 0.70 26.02 36.63
C PHE A 10 2.10 26.49 36.18
N ALA A 11 2.32 26.60 34.87
CA ALA A 11 3.56 27.07 34.28
C ALA A 11 3.55 28.58 33.95
N ASP A 12 2.57 29.34 34.46
CA ASP A 12 2.37 30.77 34.19
C ASP A 12 2.28 31.10 32.68
N GLY A 13 1.71 30.18 31.89
CA GLY A 13 1.60 30.32 30.44
C GLY A 13 2.86 29.97 29.66
N ASN A 14 3.90 29.41 30.29
CA ASN A 14 5.08 28.90 29.59
C ASN A 14 4.86 27.47 29.09
N SER A 15 4.76 27.30 27.76
CA SER A 15 4.52 25.99 27.12
C SER A 15 5.65 24.98 27.32
N LEU A 16 6.91 25.42 27.41
CA LEU A 16 8.05 24.53 27.64
C LEU A 16 8.01 23.95 29.04
N ARG A 17 7.81 24.81 30.04
CA ARG A 17 7.70 24.42 31.44
C ARG A 17 6.45 23.57 31.67
N ALA A 18 5.33 23.93 31.06
CA ALA A 18 4.10 23.15 31.07
C ALA A 18 4.32 21.73 30.53
N ARG A 19 5.09 21.58 29.45
CA ARG A 19 5.41 20.25 28.88
C ARG A 19 6.24 19.40 29.82
N VAL A 20 7.23 19.99 30.49
CA VAL A 20 8.07 19.29 31.48
C VAL A 20 7.22 18.85 32.67
N ILE A 21 6.39 19.73 33.21
CA ILE A 21 5.48 19.40 34.31
C ILE A 21 4.50 18.31 33.86
N ASN A 22 3.98 18.39 32.64
CA ASN A 22 3.04 17.41 32.12
C ASN A 22 3.68 16.04 31.91
N SER A 23 4.94 15.97 31.46
CA SER A 23 5.67 14.71 31.35
C SER A 23 5.98 14.07 32.69
N ASP A 24 6.33 14.89 33.68
CA ASP A 24 6.65 14.43 35.04
C ASP A 24 5.42 13.87 35.75
N ARG A 25 4.28 14.54 35.59
CA ARG A 25 3.02 14.18 36.26
C ARG A 25 2.26 13.04 35.59
N TYR A 26 2.41 12.87 34.27
CA TYR A 26 1.67 11.89 33.47
C TYR A 26 2.62 11.16 32.52
N SER A 27 3.34 10.16 33.05
CA SER A 27 4.36 9.40 32.34
C SER A 27 3.82 8.46 31.24
N ASP A 28 2.55 8.03 31.33
CA ASP A 28 1.93 7.05 30.42
C ASP A 28 1.20 7.68 29.20
N ARG A 29 1.35 8.99 28.97
CA ARG A 29 0.63 9.71 27.90
C ARG A 29 1.56 10.27 26.84
N ARG A 30 1.06 10.35 25.60
CA ARG A 30 1.77 11.05 24.52
C ARG A 30 1.92 12.54 24.86
N LEU A 31 3.16 13.03 24.80
CA LEU A 31 3.47 14.41 25.11
C LEU A 31 2.87 15.36 24.07
N PRO A 32 2.03 16.33 24.47
CA PRO A 32 1.52 17.35 23.57
C PRO A 32 2.67 18.20 23.00
N CYS A 33 2.50 18.71 21.78
CA CYS A 33 3.45 19.66 21.24
C CYS A 33 3.28 21.04 21.90
N LEU A 34 4.33 21.87 21.89
CA LEU A 34 4.31 23.20 22.52
C LEU A 34 3.18 24.09 21.98
N ARG A 35 2.89 23.97 20.68
CA ARG A 35 1.77 24.68 20.04
C ARG A 35 0.40 24.20 20.52
N SER A 36 0.26 22.93 20.93
CA SER A 36 -1.01 22.45 21.46
C SER A 36 -1.39 23.18 22.74
N PHE A 37 -0.41 23.50 23.61
CA PHE A 37 -0.68 24.27 24.83
C PHE A 37 -1.19 25.69 24.52
N THR A 38 -0.51 26.40 23.61
CA THR A 38 -0.90 27.77 23.25
C THR A 38 -2.19 27.83 22.46
N GLN A 39 -2.38 26.92 21.49
CA GLN A 39 -3.61 26.82 20.71
C GLN A 39 -4.80 26.48 21.60
N LEU A 40 -4.63 25.58 22.56
CA LEU A 40 -5.69 25.24 23.50
C LEU A 40 -6.13 26.50 24.25
N GLN A 41 -5.21 27.23 24.88
CA GLN A 41 -5.55 28.47 25.60
C GLN A 41 -6.21 29.54 24.72
N GLN A 42 -5.77 29.69 23.47
CA GLN A 42 -6.35 30.67 22.54
C GLN A 42 -7.79 30.31 22.13
N ARG A 43 -8.10 29.01 22.05
CA ARG A 43 -9.42 28.53 21.60
C ARG A 43 -10.44 28.39 22.73
N LEU A 44 -9.97 28.22 23.97
CA LEU A 44 -10.81 28.21 25.18
C LEU A 44 -11.82 29.36 25.24
N PRO A 45 -11.41 30.65 25.11
CA PRO A 45 -12.34 31.77 25.20
C PRO A 45 -13.31 31.84 24.02
N GLU A 46 -12.92 31.33 22.84
CA GLU A 46 -13.75 31.35 21.64
C GLU A 46 -14.83 30.26 21.65
N THR A 47 -14.51 29.07 22.15
CA THR A 47 -15.38 27.89 22.04
C THR A 47 -16.08 27.53 23.36
N GLY A 48 -15.51 27.90 24.51
CA GLY A 48 -16.04 27.56 25.83
C GLY A 48 -16.05 26.06 26.16
N SER A 49 -15.48 25.21 25.30
CA SER A 49 -15.45 23.76 25.43
C SER A 49 -14.04 23.20 25.29
N PHE A 50 -13.73 22.16 26.06
CA PHE A 50 -12.48 21.42 26.04
C PHE A 50 -12.49 20.21 25.10
N GLU A 51 -13.57 20.01 24.36
CA GLU A 51 -13.72 18.86 23.48
C GLU A 51 -12.93 19.06 22.18
N LYS A 52 -12.14 18.03 21.81
CA LYS A 52 -11.38 18.05 20.56
C LYS A 52 -12.39 17.97 19.40
N LYS A 53 -12.52 19.05 18.62
CA LYS A 53 -13.22 18.98 17.32
C LYS A 53 -12.42 18.09 16.37
N SER A 54 -12.81 16.82 16.27
CA SER A 54 -12.19 15.84 15.36
C SER A 54 -12.75 15.91 13.94
N PHE A 55 -13.72 16.78 13.66
CA PHE A 55 -14.55 16.72 12.46
C PHE A 55 -14.27 17.76 11.36
N ASP A 56 -13.43 18.78 11.60
CA ASP A 56 -13.38 19.95 10.70
C ASP A 56 -12.06 20.15 9.93
N ALA A 57 -11.10 19.23 10.04
CA ALA A 57 -10.01 19.20 9.07
C ALA A 57 -10.55 18.49 7.82
N GLY A 58 -10.85 19.23 6.74
CA GLY A 58 -11.46 18.74 5.49
C GLY A 58 -10.74 17.61 4.74
N ARG A 59 -9.78 16.92 5.36
CA ARG A 59 -9.38 15.57 5.02
C ARG A 59 -10.17 14.61 5.92
N PRO A 60 -11.13 13.83 5.40
CA PRO A 60 -11.70 12.73 6.19
C PRO A 60 -10.53 11.89 6.70
N ILE A 61 -10.39 11.82 8.03
CA ILE A 61 -9.57 10.77 8.63
C ILE A 61 -10.40 9.52 8.36
N GLU A 62 -10.05 8.75 7.33
CA GLU A 62 -10.46 7.36 7.28
C GLU A 62 -9.91 6.74 8.57
N VAL A 63 -10.79 6.62 9.57
CA VAL A 63 -10.55 5.78 10.71
C VAL A 63 -10.19 4.44 10.09
N ARG A 64 -8.97 3.99 10.37
CA ARG A 64 -8.42 2.71 9.94
C ARG A 64 -9.49 1.63 10.17
N ASN A 65 -10.25 1.32 9.13
CA ASN A 65 -11.38 0.41 9.23
C ASN A 65 -10.77 -0.97 9.41
N VAL A 66 -10.90 -1.53 10.62
CA VAL A 66 -10.35 -2.85 10.95
C VAL A 66 -10.83 -3.88 9.91
N ASP A 67 -12.07 -3.74 9.43
CA ASP A 67 -12.63 -4.56 8.36
C ASP A 67 -11.86 -4.46 7.03
N LEU A 68 -11.41 -3.27 6.64
CA LEU A 68 -10.63 -3.07 5.40
C LEU A 68 -9.22 -3.65 5.55
N GLU A 69 -8.60 -3.49 6.72
CA GLU A 69 -7.28 -4.07 6.99
C GLU A 69 -7.35 -5.61 6.98
N GLU A 70 -8.40 -6.19 7.56
CA GLU A 70 -8.61 -7.63 7.52
C GLU A 70 -8.79 -8.15 6.10
N LEU A 71 -9.51 -7.42 5.23
CA LEU A 71 -9.67 -7.79 3.83
C LEU A 71 -8.36 -7.71 3.05
N VAL A 72 -7.54 -6.67 3.26
CA VAL A 72 -6.23 -6.53 2.63
C VAL A 72 -5.29 -7.65 3.09
N ILE A 73 -5.26 -7.95 4.38
CA ILE A 73 -4.44 -9.04 4.93
C ILE A 73 -4.91 -10.39 4.40
N ARG A 74 -6.23 -10.65 4.35
CA ARG A 74 -6.80 -11.88 3.78
C ARG A 74 -6.47 -12.04 2.30
N ASN A 75 -6.61 -10.98 1.50
CA ASN A 75 -6.29 -11.01 0.07
C ASN A 75 -4.80 -11.18 -0.19
N ALA A 76 -3.93 -10.53 0.58
CA ALA A 76 -2.48 -10.72 0.48
C ALA A 76 -2.03 -12.13 0.86
N LYS A 77 -2.81 -12.83 1.71
CA LYS A 77 -2.53 -14.20 2.13
C LYS A 77 -3.04 -15.25 1.15
N ASN A 78 -3.90 -14.87 0.19
CA ASN A 78 -4.46 -15.81 -0.76
C ASN A 78 -3.51 -15.92 -1.97
N PRO A 79 -2.76 -17.02 -2.13
CA PRO A 79 -1.89 -17.17 -3.30
C PRO A 79 -2.75 -17.17 -4.56
N VAL A 80 -2.38 -16.36 -5.55
CA VAL A 80 -3.12 -16.30 -6.80
C VAL A 80 -3.17 -17.70 -7.43
N PRO A 81 -4.34 -18.19 -7.87
CA PRO A 81 -4.52 -19.57 -8.29
C PRO A 81 -3.98 -19.78 -9.72
N TRP A 82 -2.66 -19.70 -9.88
CA TRP A 82 -1.97 -19.88 -11.17
C TRP A 82 -2.38 -21.18 -11.88
N ILE A 83 -2.54 -22.26 -11.11
CA ILE A 83 -2.91 -23.57 -11.65
C ILE A 83 -4.33 -23.54 -12.22
N GLY A 84 -5.27 -22.84 -11.56
CA GLY A 84 -6.65 -22.71 -12.05
C GLY A 84 -6.77 -21.85 -13.31
N ILE A 85 -5.87 -20.88 -13.49
CA ILE A 85 -5.81 -20.04 -14.69
C ILE A 85 -5.22 -20.83 -15.87
N ILE A 86 -4.13 -21.58 -15.64
CA ILE A 86 -3.46 -22.36 -16.69
C ILE A 86 -4.31 -23.56 -17.12
N PHE A 87 -4.99 -24.22 -16.20
CA PHE A 87 -5.84 -25.39 -16.50
C PHE A 87 -7.26 -25.01 -16.97
N ASN A 88 -7.46 -23.76 -17.38
CA ASN A 88 -8.71 -23.33 -17.98
C ASN A 88 -8.80 -23.86 -19.43
N MET A 89 -9.89 -24.57 -19.75
CA MET A 89 -10.14 -25.24 -21.04
C MET A 89 -9.81 -24.38 -22.29
N PRO A 90 -10.30 -23.13 -22.43
CA PRO A 90 -9.97 -22.27 -23.57
C PRO A 90 -8.49 -21.86 -23.64
N PHE A 91 -7.80 -21.74 -22.51
CA PHE A 91 -6.41 -21.29 -22.47
C PHE A 91 -5.45 -22.39 -22.92
N CYS A 92 -5.66 -23.64 -22.47
CA CYS A 92 -4.89 -24.78 -22.96
C CYS A 92 -5.06 -25.01 -24.47
N ALA A 93 -6.30 -24.87 -24.98
CA ALA A 93 -6.59 -25.02 -26.40
C ALA A 93 -5.83 -24.00 -27.25
N GLN A 94 -5.81 -22.74 -26.81
CA GLN A 94 -5.07 -21.67 -27.49
C GLN A 94 -3.55 -21.93 -27.49
N ILE A 95 -2.98 -22.31 -26.34
CA ILE A 95 -1.54 -22.61 -26.21
C ILE A 95 -1.11 -23.72 -27.18
N ILE A 96 -1.88 -24.81 -27.26
CA ILE A 96 -1.55 -25.94 -28.12
C ILE A 96 -1.59 -25.52 -29.60
N MET A 97 -2.57 -24.70 -29.98
CA MET A 97 -2.69 -24.18 -31.34
C MET A 97 -1.49 -23.31 -31.73
N ASP A 98 -1.09 -22.39 -30.84
CA ASP A 98 0.00 -21.45 -31.10
C ASP A 98 1.38 -22.15 -31.10
N ILE A 99 1.59 -23.11 -30.21
CA ILE A 99 2.82 -23.91 -30.18
C ILE A 99 2.92 -24.77 -31.45
N GLY A 100 1.84 -25.42 -31.86
CA GLY A 100 1.82 -26.23 -33.08
C GLY A 100 2.11 -25.39 -34.32
N SER A 101 1.50 -24.22 -34.44
CA SER A 101 1.73 -23.30 -35.55
C SER A 101 3.19 -22.81 -35.59
N THR A 102 3.75 -22.43 -34.44
CA THR A 102 5.14 -21.98 -34.31
C THR A 102 6.12 -23.11 -34.65
N TRP A 103 5.85 -24.32 -34.19
CA TRP A 103 6.68 -25.49 -34.45
C TRP A 103 6.70 -25.86 -35.93
N ILE A 104 5.54 -25.88 -36.60
CA ILE A 104 5.45 -26.20 -38.04
C ILE A 104 6.26 -25.18 -38.85
N MET A 105 6.13 -23.89 -38.56
CA MET A 105 6.91 -22.86 -39.25
C MET A 105 8.42 -22.99 -38.99
N PHE A 106 8.80 -23.29 -37.75
CA PHE A 106 10.19 -23.51 -37.38
C PHE A 106 10.77 -24.72 -38.13
N THR A 107 10.09 -25.87 -38.08
CA THR A 107 10.53 -27.09 -38.77
C THR A 107 10.59 -26.94 -40.29
N LEU A 108 9.61 -26.25 -40.90
CA LEU A 108 9.64 -25.94 -42.33
C LEU A 108 10.90 -25.15 -42.69
N THR A 109 11.27 -24.16 -41.87
CA THR A 109 12.44 -23.31 -42.11
C THR A 109 13.75 -24.07 -41.93
N THR A 110 13.83 -24.98 -40.95
CA THR A 110 15.06 -25.73 -40.66
C THR A 110 15.28 -26.90 -41.61
N GLU A 111 14.22 -27.54 -42.08
CA GLU A 111 14.31 -28.68 -43.00
C GLU A 111 14.36 -28.25 -44.46
N LEU A 112 13.89 -27.05 -44.85
CA LEU A 112 14.01 -26.54 -46.23
C LEU A 112 15.46 -26.54 -46.78
N PRO A 113 16.50 -26.07 -46.06
CA PRO A 113 17.87 -26.15 -46.57
C PRO A 113 18.37 -27.60 -46.69
N THR A 114 17.97 -28.49 -45.77
CA THR A 114 18.36 -29.90 -45.77
C THR A 114 17.63 -30.69 -46.87
N TYR A 115 16.34 -30.41 -47.08
CA TYR A 115 15.49 -31.00 -48.11
C TYR A 115 15.98 -30.64 -49.52
N LEU A 116 16.32 -29.37 -49.75
CA LEU A 116 16.93 -28.92 -51.00
C LEU A 116 18.31 -29.56 -51.21
N LYS A 117 19.16 -29.64 -50.18
CA LYS A 117 20.48 -30.27 -50.30
C LYS A 117 20.39 -31.77 -50.60
N ASN A 118 19.48 -32.50 -49.95
CA ASN A 118 19.45 -33.96 -49.98
C ASN A 118 18.63 -34.54 -51.14
N ILE A 119 17.59 -33.84 -51.60
CA ILE A 119 16.69 -34.30 -52.68
C ILE A 119 16.97 -33.59 -54.00
N LEU A 120 17.36 -32.31 -53.96
CA LEU A 120 17.65 -31.54 -55.17
C LEU A 120 19.14 -31.56 -55.55
N HIS A 121 20.01 -32.20 -54.76
CA HIS A 121 21.47 -32.31 -55.01
C HIS A 121 22.11 -30.97 -55.44
N PHE A 122 21.68 -29.85 -54.86
CA PHE A 122 22.35 -28.57 -55.09
C PHE A 122 23.68 -28.60 -54.31
N ASP A 123 24.77 -28.93 -55.01
CA ASP A 123 26.12 -28.73 -54.51
C ASP A 123 26.37 -27.24 -54.35
N THR A 124 26.48 -26.78 -53.10
CA THR A 124 27.13 -25.51 -52.78
C THR A 124 28.59 -25.80 -52.47
N GLU A 125 29.35 -26.07 -53.53
CA GLU A 125 30.78 -25.78 -53.55
C GLU A 125 31.00 -24.34 -54.04
N SER A 126 31.77 -23.59 -53.23
CA SER A 126 32.13 -22.15 -53.28
C SER A 126 31.15 -21.15 -52.67
#